data_AF-A0A091SKT1-F1
#
_entry.id   AF-A0A091SKT1-F1
#
_cell.length_a   1.000
_cell.length_b   1.000
_cell.length_c   1.000
_cell.angle_alpha   90.00
_cell.angle_beta   90.00
_cell.angle_gamma   90.00
#
_symmetry.space_group_name_H-M   'P 1'
#
loop_
_entity.id
_entity.type
_entity.pdbx_description
1 polymer ?
#
loop_
_entity_poly.entity_id
_entity_poly.type
_entity_poly.pdbx_seq_one_letter_code
_entity_poly.pdbx_strand_id
1 'polypeptide(L)'
;APTVAAIVTSLLERLQDNEGDRAQAYHQLESALRGDGGRLQSGVLNRLLAEVSGDIRAAEGVTDDVRTAASDVLVALASSHFHFVMSELQQHLKALGGISEEFVFVTLGKLASSYG
;
A
#
# COMPACT_ATOMS: atom_id res chain seq x y z
N ALA A 1 -5.74 2.13 24.43
CA ALA A 1 -5.28 2.87 23.24
C ALA A 1 -6.08 2.40 22.03
N PRO A 2 -6.44 3.26 21.07
CA PRO A 2 -7.07 2.82 19.82
C PRO A 2 -6.14 1.86 19.06
N THR A 3 -6.70 0.80 18.49
CA THR A 3 -5.97 -0.18 17.68
C THR A 3 -5.53 0.45 16.35
N VAL A 4 -4.40 0.04 15.78
CA VAL A 4 -3.95 0.56 14.47
C VAL A 4 -4.98 0.39 13.37
N ALA A 5 -5.75 -0.71 13.38
CA ALA A 5 -6.87 -0.88 12.45
C ALA A 5 -7.93 0.24 12.54
N ALA A 6 -8.22 0.75 13.75
CA ALA A 6 -9.16 1.86 13.93
C ALA A 6 -8.56 3.18 13.43
N ILE A 7 -7.28 3.42 13.70
CA ILE A 7 -6.55 4.60 13.21
C ILE A 7 -6.52 4.63 11.68
N VAL A 8 -6.16 3.51 11.03
CA VAL A 8 -6.13 3.39 9.57
C VAL A 8 -7.52 3.59 8.97
N THR A 9 -8.57 3.04 9.59
CA THR A 9 -9.95 3.20 9.09
C THR A 9 -10.39 4.66 9.15
N SER A 10 -10.18 5.35 10.27
CA SER A 10 -10.56 6.77 10.40
C SER A 10 -9.74 7.70 9.48
N LEU A 11 -8.46 7.41 9.28
CA LEU A 11 -7.63 8.19 8.34
C LEU A 11 -8.04 7.95 6.88
N LEU A 12 -8.43 6.71 6.56
CA LEU A 12 -8.95 6.37 5.24
C LEU A 12 -10.29 7.08 4.96
N GLU A 13 -11.20 7.12 5.94
CA GLU A 13 -12.46 7.87 5.82
C GLU A 13 -12.19 9.36 5.55
N ARG A 14 -11.26 9.98 6.29
CA ARG A 14 -10.85 11.36 6.05
C ARG A 14 -10.29 11.61 4.64
N LEU A 15 -9.52 10.67 4.09
CA LEU A 15 -9.05 10.76 2.71
C LEU A 15 -10.22 10.72 1.71
N GLN A 16 -11.21 9.86 1.96
CA GLN A 16 -12.37 9.69 1.08
C GLN A 16 -13.30 10.90 1.12
N ASP A 17 -13.45 11.51 2.30
CA ASP A 17 -14.27 12.70 2.52
C ASP A 17 -13.54 14.01 2.14
N ASN A 18 -12.28 13.93 1.70
CA ASN A 18 -11.39 15.07 1.43
C ASN A 18 -11.26 16.03 2.63
N GLU A 19 -11.22 15.47 3.84
CA GLU A 19 -11.16 16.23 5.08
C GLU A 19 -9.73 16.54 5.55
N GLY A 20 -9.35 17.81 5.41
CA GLY A 20 -8.08 18.35 5.90
C GLY A 20 -6.93 18.14 4.91
N ASP A 21 -5.70 18.14 5.43
CA ASP A 21 -4.51 18.00 4.60
C ASP A 21 -4.25 16.52 4.24
N ARG A 22 -4.23 16.26 2.92
CA ARG A 22 -4.14 14.91 2.37
C ARG A 22 -2.75 14.30 2.56
N ALA A 23 -1.68 15.09 2.43
CA ALA A 23 -0.31 14.62 2.65
C ALA A 23 -0.09 14.27 4.13
N GLN A 24 -0.61 15.08 5.05
CA GLN A 24 -0.59 14.82 6.48
C GLN A 24 -1.35 13.54 6.84
N ALA A 25 -2.51 13.29 6.23
CA ALA A 25 -3.24 12.04 6.43
C ALA A 25 -2.42 10.82 5.98
N TYR A 26 -1.70 10.91 4.85
CA TYR A 26 -0.79 9.87 4.40
C TYR A 26 0.42 9.67 5.33
N HIS A 27 1.05 10.73 5.84
CA HIS A 27 2.12 10.58 6.83
C HIS A 27 1.64 9.91 8.13
N GLN A 28 0.42 10.22 8.57
CA GLN A 28 -0.19 9.56 9.74
C GLN A 28 -0.47 8.08 9.46
N LEU A 29 -0.93 7.74 8.26
CA LEU A 29 -1.12 6.35 7.81
C LEU A 29 0.21 5.59 7.78
N GLU A 30 1.24 6.16 7.18
CA GLU A 30 2.58 5.59 7.12
C GLU A 30 3.10 5.29 8.54
N SER A 31 3.02 6.26 9.45
CA SER A 31 3.45 6.09 10.83
C SER A 31 2.66 4.99 11.55
N ALA A 32 1.34 4.90 11.32
CA ALA A 32 0.50 3.87 11.93
C ALA A 32 0.86 2.47 11.40
N LEU A 33 1.14 2.36 10.10
CA LEU A 33 1.53 1.11 9.43
C LEU A 33 2.93 0.62 9.81
N ARG A 34 3.85 1.55 10.12
CA ARG A 34 5.18 1.22 10.64
C ARG A 34 5.15 0.83 12.13
N GLY A 35 4.21 1.39 12.90
CA GLY A 35 4.13 1.23 14.35
C GLY A 35 3.51 -0.08 14.83
N ASP A 36 2.67 -0.73 14.02
CA ASP A 36 2.01 -1.99 14.39
C ASP A 36 1.82 -2.88 13.16
N GLY A 37 2.44 -4.07 13.16
CA GLY A 37 2.34 -5.10 12.11
C GLY A 37 1.01 -5.86 12.13
N GLY A 38 -0.05 -5.22 12.65
CA GLY A 38 -1.39 -5.79 12.70
C GLY A 38 -1.95 -5.95 11.28
N ARG A 39 -2.39 -7.17 10.95
CA ARG A 39 -3.05 -7.44 9.66
C ARG A 39 -4.28 -6.55 9.51
N LEU A 40 -4.24 -5.66 8.52
CA LEU A 40 -5.43 -4.94 8.10
C LEU A 40 -6.43 -5.91 7.47
N GLN A 41 -7.71 -5.66 7.72
CA GLN A 41 -8.77 -6.39 7.02
C GLN A 41 -8.66 -6.12 5.51
N SER A 42 -8.90 -7.14 4.69
CA SER A 42 -8.77 -7.05 3.22
C SER A 42 -9.60 -5.90 2.62
N GLY A 43 -10.78 -5.61 3.18
CA GLY A 43 -11.62 -4.49 2.75
C GLY A 43 -11.04 -3.10 3.10
N VAL A 44 -10.26 -2.96 4.17
CA VAL A 44 -9.57 -1.71 4.52
C VAL A 44 -8.31 -1.56 3.65
N LEU A 45 -7.58 -2.65 3.47
CA LEU A 45 -6.39 -2.68 2.62
C LEU A 45 -6.69 -2.33 1.16
N ASN A 46 -7.73 -2.93 0.56
CA ASN A 46 -8.09 -2.68 -0.83
C ASN A 46 -8.51 -1.22 -1.08
N ARG A 47 -9.24 -0.62 -0.14
CA ARG A 47 -9.64 0.79 -0.22
C ARG A 47 -8.44 1.72 -0.09
N LEU A 48 -7.53 1.43 0.85
CA LEU A 48 -6.30 2.21 1.01
C LEU A 48 -5.41 2.13 -0.23
N LEU A 49 -5.27 0.95 -0.84
CA LEU A 49 -4.55 0.77 -2.10
C LEU A 49 -5.19 1.56 -3.24
N ALA A 50 -6.52 1.57 -3.33
CA ALA A 50 -7.24 2.34 -4.34
C ALA A 50 -6.97 3.85 -4.21
N GLU A 51 -7.07 4.41 -3.00
CA GLU A 51 -6.79 5.83 -2.73
C GLU A 51 -5.35 6.20 -3.10
N VAL A 52 -4.39 5.45 -2.55
CA VAL A 52 -2.96 5.73 -2.75
C VAL A 52 -2.57 5.59 -4.23
N SER A 53 -3.07 4.56 -4.92
CA SER A 53 -2.80 4.38 -6.34
C SER A 53 -3.48 5.43 -7.22
N GLY A 54 -4.66 5.91 -6.82
CA GLY A 54 -5.37 6.98 -7.50
C GLY A 54 -4.56 8.28 -7.52
N ASP A 55 -4.05 8.69 -6.35
CA ASP A 55 -3.28 9.92 -6.23
C ASP A 55 -1.91 9.87 -6.90
N ILE A 56 -1.25 8.71 -6.86
CA ILE A 56 0.03 8.53 -7.56
C ILE A 56 -0.16 8.67 -9.07
N ARG A 57 -1.28 8.18 -9.59
CA ARG A 57 -1.61 8.19 -11.03
C ARG A 57 -2.33 9.45 -11.48
N ALA A 58 -2.78 10.30 -10.56
CA ALA A 58 -3.47 11.54 -10.90
C ALA A 58 -2.55 12.43 -11.74
N ALA A 59 -3.00 12.74 -12.96
CA ALA A 59 -2.27 13.58 -13.89
C ALA A 59 -2.26 15.05 -13.45
N GLU A 60 -3.33 15.50 -12.78
CA GLU A 60 -3.52 16.88 -12.31
C GLU A 60 -4.29 16.88 -10.98
N GLY A 61 -4.15 17.96 -10.19
CA GLY A 61 -4.92 18.16 -8.95
C GLY A 61 -4.33 17.54 -7.68
N VAL A 62 -3.23 16.81 -7.79
CA VAL A 62 -2.47 16.24 -6.66
C VAL A 62 -1.07 16.85 -6.63
N THR A 63 -0.65 17.35 -5.47
CA THR A 63 0.68 17.95 -5.30
C THR A 63 1.77 16.87 -5.23
N ASP A 64 3.02 17.24 -5.52
CA ASP A 64 4.15 16.31 -5.43
C ASP A 64 4.36 15.80 -4.00
N ASP A 65 4.02 16.60 -2.99
CA ASP A 65 4.05 16.20 -1.58
C ASP A 65 3.02 15.10 -1.28
N VAL A 66 1.79 15.23 -1.78
CA VAL A 66 0.76 14.18 -1.65
C VAL A 66 1.19 12.91 -2.37
N ARG A 67 1.77 13.03 -3.58
CA ARG A 67 2.28 11.88 -4.35
C ARG A 67 3.40 11.16 -3.60
N THR A 68 4.30 11.91 -2.97
CA THR A 68 5.41 11.38 -2.18
C THR A 68 4.88 10.67 -0.94
N ALA A 69 4.02 11.32 -0.15
CA ALA A 69 3.44 10.74 1.04
C ALA A 69 2.60 9.48 0.74
N ALA A 70 1.84 9.48 -0.36
CA ALA A 70 1.12 8.31 -0.85
C ALA A 70 2.07 7.16 -1.21
N SER A 71 3.21 7.45 -1.85
CA SER A 71 4.23 6.45 -2.17
C SER A 71 4.87 5.86 -0.91
N ASP A 72 5.14 6.67 0.11
CA ASP A 72 5.67 6.22 1.39
C ASP A 72 4.70 5.27 2.12
N VAL A 73 3.39 5.51 2.00
CA VAL A 73 2.35 4.60 2.51
C VAL A 73 2.38 3.25 1.79
N LEU A 74 2.58 3.21 0.46
CA LEU A 74 2.77 1.95 -0.27
C LEU A 74 3.99 1.18 0.21
N VAL A 75 5.09 1.88 0.44
CA VAL A 75 6.32 1.28 0.98
C VAL A 75 6.06 0.71 2.38
N ALA A 76 5.37 1.45 3.26
CA ALA A 76 5.01 0.99 4.59
C ALA A 76 4.06 -0.23 4.57
N LEU A 77 3.09 -0.25 3.65
CA LEU A 77 2.22 -1.41 3.43
C LEU A 77 3.02 -2.64 3.01
N ALA A 78 3.96 -2.47 2.08
CA ALA A 78 4.82 -3.54 1.60
C ALA A 78 5.77 -4.05 2.70
N SER A 79 6.32 -3.16 3.53
CA SER A 79 7.26 -3.53 4.60
C SER A 79 6.60 -4.33 5.72
N SER A 80 5.32 -4.06 6.03
CA SER A 80 4.62 -4.74 7.14
C SER A 80 3.94 -6.05 6.72
N HIS A 81 3.82 -6.34 5.41
CA HIS A 81 3.02 -7.47 4.88
C HIS A 81 3.74 -8.30 3.80
N PHE A 82 5.08 -8.34 3.80
CA PHE A 82 5.90 -9.02 2.78
C PHE A 82 5.38 -10.42 2.41
N HIS A 83 5.05 -11.27 3.40
CA HIS A 83 4.58 -12.64 3.15
C HIS A 83 3.17 -12.72 2.54
N PHE A 84 2.30 -11.73 2.80
CA PHE A 84 0.95 -11.67 2.25
C PHE A 84 0.96 -11.07 0.85
N VAL A 85 1.72 -10.00 0.63
CA VAL A 85 1.95 -9.40 -0.70
C VAL A 85 2.58 -10.42 -1.65
N MET A 86 3.53 -11.21 -1.17
CA MET A 86 4.13 -12.31 -1.94
C MET A 86 3.14 -13.44 -2.24
N SER A 87 2.26 -13.79 -1.30
CA SER A 87 1.21 -14.78 -1.50
C SER A 87 0.16 -14.32 -2.52
N GLU A 88 -0.24 -13.04 -2.47
CA GLU A 88 -1.19 -12.45 -3.42
C GLU A 88 -0.56 -12.33 -4.81
N LEU A 89 0.68 -11.87 -4.92
CA LEU A 89 1.41 -11.86 -6.19
C LEU A 89 1.52 -13.27 -6.80
N GLN A 90 1.83 -14.30 -6.01
CA GLN A 90 1.86 -15.69 -6.49
C GLN A 90 0.48 -16.19 -6.96
N GLN A 91 -0.61 -15.80 -6.29
CA GLN A 91 -1.98 -16.17 -6.69
C GLN A 91 -2.37 -15.51 -8.01
N HIS A 92 -2.09 -14.21 -8.17
CA HIS A 92 -2.39 -13.46 -9.40
C HIS A 92 -1.55 -13.95 -10.58
N LEU A 93 -0.29 -14.33 -10.34
CA LEU A 93 0.58 -14.91 -11.35
C LEU A 93 0.13 -16.31 -11.80
N LYS A 94 -0.38 -17.14 -10.89
CA LYS A 94 -1.01 -18.43 -11.25
C LYS A 94 -2.30 -18.24 -12.04
N ALA A 95 -3.06 -17.18 -11.76
CA ALA A 95 -4.30 -16.87 -12.45
C ALA A 95 -4.09 -16.28 -13.86
N LEU A 96 -2.91 -15.70 -14.14
CA LEU A 96 -2.64 -15.01 -15.40
C LEU A 96 -2.30 -15.91 -16.60
N GLY A 97 -2.21 -17.24 -16.42
CA GLY A 97 -2.31 -18.24 -17.50
C GLY A 97 -1.52 -17.99 -18.80
N GLY A 98 -0.44 -17.20 -18.77
CA GLY A 98 0.20 -16.72 -20.00
C GLY A 98 1.45 -15.84 -19.85
N ILE A 99 1.95 -15.60 -18.63
CA ILE A 99 3.26 -14.96 -18.45
C ILE A 99 4.28 -16.07 -18.20
N SER A 100 5.36 -16.09 -18.98
CA SER A 100 6.44 -17.09 -18.87
C SER A 100 6.95 -17.17 -17.43
N GLU A 101 7.03 -18.38 -16.87
CA GLU A 101 7.53 -18.64 -15.51
C GLU A 101 8.89 -17.98 -15.26
N GLU A 102 9.72 -17.85 -16.30
CA GLU A 102 11.01 -17.17 -16.26
C GLU A 102 10.90 -15.69 -15.84
N PHE A 103 9.90 -14.95 -16.35
CA PHE A 103 9.69 -13.55 -16.00
C PHE A 103 9.32 -13.39 -14.52
N VAL A 104 8.55 -14.35 -14.01
CA VAL A 104 8.17 -14.43 -12.60
C VAL A 104 9.39 -14.68 -11.73
N PHE A 105 10.18 -15.73 -12.03
CA PHE A 105 11.37 -16.05 -11.25
C PHE A 105 12.43 -14.94 -11.29
N VAL A 106 12.63 -14.29 -12.44
CA VAL A 106 13.57 -13.15 -12.57
C VAL A 106 13.12 -11.96 -11.73
N THR A 107 11.83 -11.63 -11.73
CA THR A 107 11.30 -10.51 -10.95
C THR A 107 11.38 -10.80 -9.45
N LEU A 108 11.04 -12.03 -9.04
CA LEU A 108 11.15 -12.47 -7.66
C LEU A 108 12.61 -12.51 -7.17
N GLY A 109 13.56 -12.98 -8.00
CA GLY A 109 14.98 -12.99 -7.66
C GLY A 109 15.57 -11.59 -7.51
N LYS A 110 15.15 -10.64 -8.36
CA LYS A 110 15.54 -9.23 -8.26
C LYS A 110 15.01 -8.57 -6.98
N LEU A 111 13.76 -8.85 -6.61
CA LEU A 111 13.17 -8.37 -5.37
C LEU A 111 13.89 -8.95 -4.16
N ALA A 112 14.10 -10.28 -4.11
CA ALA A 112 14.81 -10.92 -3.01
C ALA A 112 16.24 -10.40 -2.84
N SER A 113 16.94 -10.10 -3.93
CA SER A 113 18.30 -9.54 -3.88
C SER A 113 18.36 -8.06 -3.52
N SER A 114 17.23 -7.34 -3.60
CA SER A 114 17.15 -5.92 -3.20
C SER A 114 16.84 -5.73 -1.71
N TYR A 115 16.42 -6.80 -1.04
CA TYR A 115 15.99 -6.78 0.37
C TYR A 115 16.66 -7.87 1.24
N GLY A 116 17.58 -8.66 0.68
CA GLY A 116 18.43 -9.62 1.40
C GLY A 116 19.84 -9.06 1.58
#